data_AF-A0A920MDK6-F1
#
_entry.id   AF-A0A920MDK6-F1
#
_cell.length_a   1.000
_cell.length_b   1.000
_cell.length_c   1.000
_cell.angle_alpha   90.00
_cell.angle_beta   90.00
_cell.angle_gamma   90.00
#
_symmetry.space_group_name_H-M   'P 1'
#
loop_
_entity.id
_entity.type
_entity.pdbx_description
1 polymer ?
#
loop_
_entity_poly.entity_id
_entity_poly.type
_entity_poly.pdbx_seq_one_letter_code
_entity_poly.pdbx_strand_id
1 'polypeptide(L)'
;MIKSTIFAYRYVRKSKPKVILALGGFAAVPGSVAGLLTGTPVVFHEQNSVPGSAKKLISKGVKKSAVSYQNTELPRRMYTGNPVEKKLLIWSQVISLCIEANSEFQKRIN
;
A
#
# COMPACT_ATOMS: atom_id res chain seq x y z
N MET A 1 -11.26 10.24 -16.61
CA MET A 1 -11.81 9.66 -15.37
C MET A 1 -13.14 8.94 -15.61
N ILE A 2 -14.21 9.63 -16.05
CA ILE A 2 -15.54 9.02 -16.26
C ILE A 2 -15.53 7.78 -17.16
N LYS A 3 -14.93 7.87 -18.36
CA LYS A 3 -14.81 6.72 -19.30
C LYS A 3 -14.12 5.52 -18.66
N SER A 4 -13.03 5.76 -17.92
CA SER A 4 -12.28 4.70 -17.21
C SER A 4 -13.12 4.06 -16.11
N THR A 5 -13.91 4.84 -15.37
CA THR A 5 -14.80 4.32 -14.33
C THR A 5 -15.92 3.47 -14.92
N ILE A 6 -16.52 3.89 -16.05
CA ILE A 6 -17.54 3.09 -16.75
C ILE A 6 -16.94 1.77 -17.25
N PHE A 7 -15.75 1.80 -17.84
CA PHE A 7 -15.06 0.60 -18.28
C PHE A 7 -14.76 -0.34 -17.11
N ALA A 8 -14.17 0.17 -16.02
CA ALA A 8 -13.87 -0.61 -14.83
C ALA A 8 -15.13 -1.22 -14.20
N TYR A 9 -16.23 -0.47 -14.14
CA TYR A 9 -17.51 -0.97 -13.63
C TYR A 9 -18.03 -2.16 -14.45
N ARG A 10 -18.03 -2.03 -15.78
CA ARG A 10 -18.43 -3.13 -16.69
C ARG A 10 -17.53 -4.34 -16.52
N TYR A 11 -16.22 -4.12 -16.39
CA TYR A 11 -15.26 -5.19 -16.19
C TYR A 11 -15.50 -5.93 -14.88
N VAL A 12 -15.57 -5.21 -13.74
CA VAL A 12 -15.80 -5.79 -12.41
C VAL A 12 -17.14 -6.54 -12.34
N ARG A 13 -18.21 -5.99 -12.93
CA ARG A 13 -19.50 -6.71 -13.02
C ARG A 13 -19.41 -8.03 -13.78
N LYS A 14 -18.61 -8.07 -14.85
CA LYS A 14 -18.44 -9.27 -15.69
C LYS A 14 -17.52 -10.29 -15.02
N SER A 15 -16.39 -9.86 -14.46
CA SER A 15 -15.38 -10.76 -13.88
C SER A 15 -15.69 -11.21 -12.46
N LYS A 16 -16.55 -10.50 -11.73
CA LYS A 16 -16.98 -10.80 -10.34
C LYS A 16 -15.78 -11.14 -9.42
N PRO A 17 -14.78 -10.26 -9.31
CA PRO A 17 -13.63 -10.53 -8.47
C PRO A 17 -14.07 -10.66 -7.01
N LYS A 18 -13.40 -11.55 -6.24
CA LYS A 18 -13.68 -11.71 -4.81
C LYS A 18 -13.20 -10.52 -3.98
N VAL A 19 -12.15 -9.84 -4.44
CA VAL A 19 -11.54 -8.68 -3.80
C VAL A 19 -10.80 -7.85 -4.85
N ILE A 20 -10.72 -6.54 -4.63
CA ILE A 20 -9.90 -5.62 -5.42
C ILE A 20 -8.81 -5.04 -4.51
N LEU A 21 -7.56 -5.20 -4.90
CA LEU A 21 -6.42 -4.53 -4.25
C LEU A 21 -6.09 -3.23 -4.99
N ALA A 22 -6.20 -2.10 -4.29
CA ALA A 22 -5.90 -0.78 -4.82
C ALA A 22 -4.61 -0.24 -4.18
N LEU A 23 -3.56 -0.10 -4.99
CA LEU A 23 -2.23 0.35 -4.55
C LEU A 23 -2.05 1.89 -4.60
N GLY A 24 -3.15 2.62 -4.80
CA GLY A 24 -3.15 4.07 -4.89
C GLY A 24 -2.81 4.64 -6.27
N GLY A 25 -2.61 5.96 -6.30
CA GLY A 25 -2.49 6.73 -7.55
C GLY A 25 -3.84 7.02 -8.21
N PHE A 26 -3.84 7.97 -9.14
CA PHE A 26 -5.03 8.38 -9.91
C PHE A 26 -5.62 7.22 -10.73
N ALA A 27 -4.78 6.29 -11.19
CA ALA A 27 -5.19 5.12 -11.95
C ALA A 27 -6.00 4.09 -11.14
N ALA A 28 -5.82 4.04 -9.81
CA ALA A 28 -6.57 3.11 -8.96
C ALA A 28 -8.00 3.59 -8.65
N VAL A 29 -8.32 4.88 -8.91
CA VAL A 29 -9.61 5.47 -8.57
C VAL A 29 -10.77 4.80 -9.33
N PRO A 30 -10.75 4.65 -10.67
CA PRO A 30 -11.82 3.96 -11.41
C PRO A 30 -12.13 2.55 -10.91
N GLY A 31 -11.09 1.74 -10.67
CA GLY A 31 -11.23 0.36 -10.20
C GLY A 31 -11.78 0.29 -8.79
N SER A 32 -11.30 1.17 -7.91
CA SER A 32 -11.81 1.28 -6.53
C SER A 32 -13.28 1.68 -6.52
N VAL A 33 -13.65 2.73 -7.26
CA VAL A 33 -15.06 3.18 -7.37
C VAL A 33 -15.94 2.09 -7.97
N ALA A 34 -15.48 1.41 -9.02
CA ALA A 34 -16.20 0.27 -9.60
C ALA A 34 -16.43 -0.86 -8.58
N GLY A 35 -15.43 -1.18 -7.77
CA GLY A 35 -15.56 -2.15 -6.67
C GLY A 35 -16.65 -1.75 -5.68
N LEU A 36 -16.60 -0.49 -5.21
CA LEU A 36 -17.59 0.04 -4.28
C LEU A 36 -19.01 0.01 -4.86
N LEU A 37 -19.19 0.42 -6.12
CA LEU A 37 -20.49 0.44 -6.80
C LEU A 37 -21.07 -0.96 -7.08
N THR A 38 -20.20 -1.98 -7.18
CA THR A 38 -20.62 -3.37 -7.42
C THR A 38 -20.72 -4.20 -6.15
N GLY A 39 -20.40 -3.63 -4.99
CA GLY A 39 -20.33 -4.34 -3.72
C GLY A 39 -19.11 -5.27 -3.60
N THR A 40 -18.16 -5.21 -4.52
CA THR A 40 -16.92 -5.99 -4.42
C THR A 40 -16.03 -5.40 -3.32
N PRO A 41 -15.54 -6.19 -2.35
CA PRO A 41 -14.64 -5.69 -1.32
C PRO A 41 -13.38 -5.07 -1.92
N VAL A 42 -13.11 -3.82 -1.57
CA VAL A 42 -11.89 -3.11 -1.94
C VAL A 42 -10.95 -3.07 -0.73
N VAL A 43 -9.69 -3.43 -0.92
CA VAL A 43 -8.60 -3.26 0.05
C VAL A 43 -7.62 -2.27 -0.53
N PHE A 44 -7.29 -1.25 0.23
CA PHE A 44 -6.33 -0.23 -0.16
C PHE A 44 -4.97 -0.48 0.50
N HIS A 45 -3.86 -0.20 -0.18
CA HIS A 45 -2.52 -0.15 0.44
C HIS A 45 -1.94 1.25 0.34
N GLU A 46 -1.53 1.82 1.47
CA GLU A 46 -0.85 3.11 1.57
C GLU A 46 0.63 2.90 1.92
N GLN A 47 1.49 3.24 0.95
CA GLN A 47 2.93 3.14 1.04
C GLN A 47 3.56 4.29 1.83
N ASN A 48 2.94 5.46 1.85
CA ASN A 48 3.50 6.68 2.42
C ASN A 48 3.04 6.89 3.87
N SER A 49 3.84 7.60 4.66
CA SER A 49 3.49 7.94 6.05
C SER A 49 2.29 8.89 6.14
N VAL A 50 2.20 9.85 5.21
CA VAL A 50 1.10 10.81 5.11
C VAL A 50 0.19 10.47 3.93
N PRO A 51 -1.09 10.14 4.16
CA PRO A 51 -2.00 9.80 3.08
C PRO A 51 -2.48 11.06 2.33
N GLY A 52 -2.46 10.99 1.01
CA GLY A 52 -2.97 12.06 0.14
C GLY A 52 -4.49 12.23 0.23
N SER A 53 -4.99 13.41 -0.16
CA SER A 53 -6.41 13.79 -0.08
C SER A 53 -7.34 12.82 -0.81
N ALA A 54 -6.98 12.39 -2.02
CA ALA A 54 -7.76 11.41 -2.79
C ALA A 54 -7.88 10.06 -2.05
N LYS A 55 -6.83 9.65 -1.36
CA LYS A 55 -6.80 8.38 -0.60
C LYS A 55 -7.64 8.48 0.67
N LYS A 56 -7.60 9.63 1.36
CA LYS A 56 -8.50 9.93 2.49
C LYS A 56 -9.97 9.90 2.08
N LEU A 57 -10.30 10.35 0.87
CA LEU A 57 -11.68 10.29 0.36
C LEU A 57 -12.12 8.86 0.06
N ILE A 58 -11.32 8.11 -0.71
CA ILE A 58 -11.70 6.76 -1.18
C ILE A 58 -11.69 5.72 -0.03
N SER A 59 -10.75 5.85 0.91
CA SER A 59 -10.63 4.95 2.07
C SER A 59 -11.89 4.91 2.96
N LYS A 60 -12.77 5.91 2.87
CA LYS A 60 -14.08 5.89 3.56
C LYS A 60 -15.03 4.82 3.03
N GLY A 61 -14.83 4.28 1.82
CA GLY A 61 -15.62 3.19 1.27
C GLY A 61 -14.96 1.80 1.35
N VAL A 62 -13.63 1.72 1.49
CA VAL A 62 -12.90 0.44 1.39
C VAL A 62 -13.10 -0.46 2.60
N LYS A 63 -12.99 -1.78 2.43
CA LYS A 63 -13.13 -2.77 3.51
C LYS A 63 -11.99 -2.66 4.54
N LYS A 64 -10.75 -2.47 4.08
CA LYS A 64 -9.53 -2.32 4.89
C LYS A 64 -8.52 -1.42 4.19
N SER A 65 -7.72 -0.72 4.99
CA SER A 65 -6.60 0.10 4.53
C SER A 65 -5.31 -0.49 5.11
N ALA A 66 -4.56 -1.25 4.32
CA ALA A 66 -3.22 -1.69 4.69
C ALA A 66 -2.26 -0.50 4.68
N VAL A 67 -1.47 -0.31 5.74
CA VAL A 67 -0.55 0.83 5.87
C VAL A 67 0.88 0.39 6.15
N SER A 68 1.83 1.09 5.53
CA SER A 68 3.25 0.85 5.71
C SER A 68 3.82 1.44 7.00
N TYR A 69 3.20 2.49 7.55
CA TYR A 69 3.66 3.15 8.77
C TYR A 69 2.57 3.12 9.85
N GLN A 70 2.99 2.94 11.11
CA GLN A 70 2.07 2.84 12.25
C GLN A 70 1.32 4.15 12.54
N ASN A 71 1.88 5.29 12.15
CA ASN A 71 1.28 6.61 12.30
C ASN A 71 0.43 7.04 11.09
N THR A 72 0.28 6.21 10.05
CA THR A 72 -0.57 6.54 8.90
C THR A 72 -2.04 6.55 9.30
N GLU A 73 -2.68 7.72 9.23
CA GLU A 73 -4.07 7.91 9.60
C GLU A 73 -5.02 7.67 8.43
N LEU A 74 -5.59 6.47 8.37
CA LEU A 74 -6.66 6.11 7.45
C LEU A 74 -7.79 5.34 8.17
N PRO A 75 -9.05 5.47 7.71
CA PRO A 75 -10.15 4.63 8.18
C PRO A 75 -9.84 3.14 7.98
N ARG A 76 -10.22 2.31 8.97
CA ARG A 76 -10.08 0.85 8.94
C ARG A 76 -8.64 0.39 8.63
N ARG A 77 -7.66 1.14 9.16
CA ARG A 77 -6.23 0.86 8.98
C ARG A 77 -5.82 -0.47 9.60
N MET A 78 -4.87 -1.14 8.96
CA MET A 78 -4.17 -2.31 9.45
C MET A 78 -2.69 -2.14 9.10
N TYR A 79 -1.82 -2.22 10.10
CA TYR A 79 -0.38 -2.14 9.87
C TYR A 79 0.09 -3.44 9.21
N THR A 80 0.67 -3.31 8.01
CA THR A 80 1.21 -4.45 7.25
C THR A 80 2.68 -4.27 6.86
N GLY A 81 3.21 -3.05 7.01
CA GLY A 81 4.46 -2.67 6.37
C GLY A 81 4.32 -2.53 4.86
N ASN A 82 5.45 -2.21 4.22
CA ASN A 82 5.57 -2.17 2.77
C ASN A 82 6.07 -3.53 2.28
N PRO A 83 5.41 -4.18 1.29
CA PRO A 83 5.94 -5.40 0.72
C PRO A 83 7.26 -5.10 0.00
N VAL A 84 8.32 -5.75 0.47
CA VAL A 84 9.66 -5.67 -0.12
C VAL A 84 10.11 -7.05 -0.56
N GLU A 85 10.94 -7.09 -1.60
CA GLU A 85 11.51 -8.34 -2.06
C GLU A 85 12.41 -8.95 -0.98
N LYS A 86 12.26 -10.25 -0.69
CA LYS A 86 13.00 -10.94 0.39
C LYS A 86 14.52 -10.78 0.26
N LYS A 87 15.05 -10.71 -0.97
CA LYS A 87 16.47 -10.51 -1.22
C LYS A 87 16.99 -9.19 -0.62
N LEU A 88 16.18 -8.14 -0.59
CA LEU A 88 16.57 -6.85 -0.01
C LEU A 88 16.72 -6.91 1.52
N LEU A 89 15.99 -7.80 2.19
CA LEU A 89 16.12 -7.99 3.64
C LEU A 89 17.49 -8.57 4.01
N ILE A 90 18.03 -9.45 3.17
CA ILE A 90 19.39 -10.01 3.34
C ILE A 90 20.43 -8.91 3.25
N TRP A 91 20.31 -8.04 2.23
CA TRP A 91 21.24 -6.91 2.08
C TRP A 91 21.16 -5.93 3.24
N SER A 92 19.95 -5.67 3.78
CA SER A 92 19.81 -4.83 4.97
C SER A 92 20.57 -5.39 6.17
N GLN A 93 20.53 -6.72 6.40
CA GLN A 93 21.27 -7.35 7.48
C GLN A 93 22.79 -7.26 7.28
N VAL A 94 23.26 -7.51 6.06
CA VAL A 94 24.69 -7.40 5.72
C VAL A 94 25.20 -5.97 5.92
N ILE A 95 24.45 -4.96 5.48
CA ILE A 95 24.82 -3.56 5.67
C ILE A 95 24.91 -3.20 7.15
N SER A 96 23.94 -3.64 7.97
CA SER A 96 23.98 -3.43 9.43
C SER A 96 25.22 -4.06 10.06
N LEU A 97 25.55 -5.30 9.70
CA LEU A 97 26.75 -5.98 10.17
C LEU A 97 28.04 -5.26 9.77
N CYS A 98 28.12 -4.78 8.52
CA CYS A 98 29.28 -4.01 8.05
C CYS A 98 29.44 -2.68 8.81
N ILE A 99 28.34 -1.99 9.13
CA ILE A 99 28.36 -0.75 9.90
C ILE A 99 28.83 -0.99 11.33
N GLU A 100 28.32 -2.04 11.99
CA GLU A 100 28.73 -2.45 13.33
C GLU A 100 30.22 -2.80 13.38
N ALA A 101 30.69 -3.64 12.45
CA ALA A 101 32.09 -4.03 12.36
C ALA A 101 33.02 -2.82 12.13
N ASN A 102 32.62 -1.86 11.29
CA ASN A 102 33.37 -0.63 11.09
C ASN A 102 33.40 0.25 12.35
N SER A 103 32.30 0.34 13.11
CA SER A 103 32.26 1.06 14.38
C SER A 103 33.18 0.44 15.43
N GLU A 104 33.22 -0.89 15.54
CA GLU A 104 34.15 -1.59 16.45
C GLU A 104 35.61 -1.42 16.04
N PHE A 105 35.90 -1.48 14.75
CA PHE A 105 37.24 -1.24 14.23
C PHE A 105 37.72 0.17 14.60
N GLN A 106 36.89 1.19 14.39
CA GLN A 106 37.18 2.58 14.76
C GLN A 106 37.42 2.77 16.26
N LYS A 107 36.73 2.02 17.13
CA LYS A 107 36.98 2.04 18.58
C LYS A 107 38.28 1.36 19.01
N ARG A 108 38.83 0.45 18.19
CA ARG A 108 40.10 -0.24 18.50
C ARG A 108 41.33 0.55 18.06
N ILE A 109 41.18 1.49 17.13
CA ILE A 109 42.28 2.29 16.57
C ILE A 109 42.37 3.70 17.17
N ASN A 110 41.42 4.09 18.03
CA ASN A 110 41.46 5.31 18.86
C ASN A 110 41.67 4.91 20.32
#